data_AF-A0A1X4HUN3-F1
#
_entry.id   AF-A0A1X4HUN3-F1
#
_cell.length_a   1.000
_cell.length_b   1.000
_cell.length_c   1.000
_cell.angle_alpha   90.00
_cell.angle_beta   90.00
_cell.angle_gamma   90.00
#
_symmetry.space_group_name_H-M   'P 1'
#
loop_
_entity.id
_entity.type
_entity.pdbx_description
1 polymer ?
#
loop_
_entity_poly.entity_id
_entity_poly.type
_entity_poly.pdbx_seq_one_letter_code
_entity_poly.pdbx_strand_id
1 'polypeptide(L)'
;KGVRVSATPGTPTGGPAGPPRLLYAGTVDTARVVVLYDGLRLARYAEPEAGTQGAVLDLARVDGAGRAGSSAVVLSRVDGNLRYLLAPWVREADERDLREPGSKATALAFTDGVTSPLASPALRPGPCASWNVLRLTDGTGTRLVTDLGELVPAHLTAGRPGETREASGAGALRTWAPYACSLGAMRSAGVRSVNAWAFAEQPLPDGSGEAAWVCTRAETWRGGGARVLAQFHT
;
A
#
# COMPACT_ATOMS: atom_id res chain seq x y z
N LYS A 1 -23.74 -20.84 -6.08
CA LYS A 1 -22.65 -20.50 -7.05
C LYS A 1 -22.76 -19.03 -7.34
N GLY A 2 -21.75 -18.24 -7.02
CA GLY A 2 -21.78 -16.79 -7.24
C GLY A 2 -20.39 -16.23 -7.05
N VAL A 3 -20.04 -15.24 -7.86
CA VAL A 3 -18.80 -14.47 -7.71
C VAL A 3 -19.06 -13.41 -6.64
N ARG A 4 -18.21 -13.34 -5.63
CA ARG A 4 -18.29 -12.27 -4.63
C ARG A 4 -17.67 -11.01 -5.21
N VAL A 5 -18.45 -9.96 -5.35
CA VAL A 5 -17.95 -8.68 -5.84
C VAL A 5 -17.58 -7.80 -4.66
N SER A 6 -16.38 -7.22 -4.69
CA SER A 6 -15.92 -6.21 -3.76
C SER A 6 -15.47 -4.97 -4.54
N ALA A 7 -15.59 -3.80 -3.92
CA ALA A 7 -15.16 -2.55 -4.54
C ALA A 7 -14.55 -1.61 -3.50
N THR A 8 -13.37 -1.06 -3.80
CA THR A 8 -12.81 0.05 -3.05
C THR A 8 -13.85 1.20 -3.00
N PRO A 9 -14.03 1.90 -1.86
CA PRO A 9 -15.04 2.95 -1.71
C PRO A 9 -15.04 3.97 -2.85
N GLY A 10 -16.21 4.20 -3.45
CA GLY A 10 -16.39 5.13 -4.58
C GLY A 10 -15.96 4.58 -5.94
N THR A 11 -15.63 3.29 -6.05
CA THR A 11 -15.37 2.62 -7.34
C THR A 11 -16.71 2.21 -7.95
N PRO A 12 -17.05 2.62 -9.19
CA PRO A 12 -18.22 2.11 -9.89
C PRO A 12 -18.17 0.59 -10.01
N THR A 13 -19.32 -0.09 -9.93
CA THR A 13 -19.42 -1.57 -10.04
C THR A 13 -20.05 -2.05 -11.36
N GLY A 14 -20.48 -1.13 -12.23
CA GLY A 14 -21.05 -1.44 -13.54
C GLY A 14 -20.03 -1.98 -14.54
N GLY A 15 -20.42 -2.05 -15.82
CA GLY A 15 -19.54 -2.46 -16.92
C GLY A 15 -18.28 -1.60 -17.07
N PRO A 16 -17.25 -2.08 -17.79
CA PRO A 16 -15.99 -1.36 -17.97
C PRO A 16 -16.20 -0.02 -18.66
N ALA A 17 -15.49 1.01 -18.22
CA ALA A 17 -15.61 2.36 -18.78
C ALA A 17 -14.98 2.49 -20.17
N GLY A 18 -14.04 1.60 -20.50
CA GLY A 18 -13.41 1.51 -21.81
C GLY A 18 -12.97 0.07 -22.11
N PRO A 19 -12.33 -0.19 -23.26
CA PRO A 19 -11.84 -1.51 -23.62
C PRO A 19 -10.84 -2.03 -22.56
N PRO A 20 -11.13 -3.15 -21.89
CA PRO A 20 -10.26 -3.65 -20.83
C PRO A 20 -8.94 -4.17 -21.41
N ARG A 21 -7.83 -3.78 -20.80
CA ARG A 21 -6.49 -4.26 -21.12
C ARG A 21 -6.04 -5.29 -20.10
N LEU A 22 -5.55 -6.42 -20.59
CA LEU A 22 -4.96 -7.45 -19.74
C LEU A 22 -3.63 -6.96 -19.16
N LEU A 23 -3.52 -6.95 -17.84
CA LEU A 23 -2.27 -6.69 -17.13
C LEU A 23 -1.60 -7.99 -16.66
N TYR A 24 -2.41 -8.98 -16.27
CA TYR A 24 -1.92 -10.26 -15.78
C TYR A 24 -2.98 -11.35 -15.93
N ALA A 25 -2.54 -12.56 -16.28
CA ALA A 25 -3.31 -13.79 -16.17
C ALA A 25 -2.36 -14.93 -15.81
N GLY A 26 -2.63 -15.62 -14.71
CA GLY A 26 -1.79 -16.72 -14.26
C GLY A 26 -2.26 -17.34 -12.95
N THR A 27 -1.60 -18.42 -12.54
CA THR A 27 -1.83 -19.03 -11.23
C THR A 27 -0.89 -18.40 -10.20
N VAL A 28 -1.47 -17.92 -9.10
CA VAL A 28 -0.75 -17.34 -7.97
C VAL A 28 -1.21 -18.05 -6.71
N ASP A 29 -0.26 -18.63 -5.98
CA ASP A 29 -0.54 -19.56 -4.88
C ASP A 29 -1.47 -20.69 -5.36
N THR A 30 -2.69 -20.81 -4.83
CA THR A 30 -3.69 -21.84 -5.21
C THR A 30 -4.86 -21.29 -6.01
N ALA A 31 -4.71 -20.09 -6.61
CA ALA A 31 -5.77 -19.40 -7.34
C ALA A 31 -5.36 -19.01 -8.76
N ARG A 32 -6.30 -19.12 -9.70
CA ARG A 32 -6.18 -18.49 -11.03
C ARG A 32 -6.58 -17.02 -10.87
N VAL A 33 -5.69 -16.11 -11.27
CA VAL A 33 -5.87 -14.67 -11.11
C VAL A 33 -5.81 -13.99 -12.46
N VAL A 34 -6.74 -13.06 -12.70
CA VAL A 34 -6.74 -12.18 -13.87
C VAL A 34 -6.85 -10.73 -13.39
N VAL A 35 -5.99 -9.85 -13.90
CA VAL A 35 -6.04 -8.41 -13.65
C VAL A 35 -6.26 -7.68 -14.96
N LEU A 36 -7.31 -6.86 -15.01
CA LEU A 36 -7.67 -6.02 -16.14
C LEU A 36 -7.65 -4.55 -15.71
N TYR A 37 -7.32 -3.67 -16.66
CA TYR A 37 -7.43 -2.22 -16.49
C TYR A 37 -8.29 -1.63 -17.60
N ASP A 38 -9.37 -0.94 -17.24
CA ASP A 38 -10.36 -0.40 -18.20
C ASP A 38 -10.16 1.09 -18.53
N GLY A 39 -9.07 1.70 -18.06
CA GLY A 39 -8.77 3.12 -18.20
C GLY A 39 -9.08 3.96 -16.95
N LEU A 40 -9.95 3.48 -16.06
CA LEU A 40 -10.31 4.18 -14.80
C LEU A 40 -10.05 3.32 -13.55
N ARG A 41 -10.30 2.01 -13.65
CA ARG A 41 -10.19 1.07 -12.51
C ARG A 41 -9.51 -0.22 -12.90
N LEU A 42 -8.94 -0.86 -11.88
CA LEU A 42 -8.51 -2.25 -11.93
C LEU A 42 -9.68 -3.16 -11.61
N ALA A 43 -9.73 -4.30 -12.29
CA ALA A 43 -10.57 -5.43 -11.96
C ALA A 43 -9.69 -6.65 -11.75
N ARG A 44 -9.66 -7.21 -10.53
CA ARG A 44 -9.01 -8.47 -10.22
C ARG A 44 -10.05 -9.56 -10.05
N TYR A 45 -10.06 -10.53 -10.96
CA TYR A 45 -10.80 -11.76 -10.77
C TYR A 45 -9.87 -12.82 -10.18
N ALA A 46 -10.35 -13.58 -9.21
CA ALA A 46 -9.62 -14.74 -8.72
C ALA A 46 -10.56 -15.88 -8.34
N GLU A 47 -10.18 -17.10 -8.70
CA GLU A 47 -10.90 -18.32 -8.35
C GLU A 47 -9.92 -19.42 -7.90
N PRO A 48 -10.35 -20.38 -7.07
CA PRO A 48 -9.51 -21.52 -6.75
C PRO A 48 -9.09 -22.28 -8.00
N GLU A 49 -7.91 -22.91 -7.96
CA GLU A 49 -7.45 -23.77 -9.05
C GLU A 49 -8.37 -25.00 -9.23
N ALA A 50 -8.90 -25.53 -8.12
CA ALA A 50 -9.86 -26.61 -8.10
C ALA A 50 -11.29 -26.10 -7.92
N GLY A 51 -12.07 -26.05 -9.01
CA GLY A 51 -13.45 -25.59 -9.02
C GLY A 51 -13.59 -24.06 -8.98
N THR A 52 -14.82 -23.55 -8.91
CA THR A 52 -15.12 -22.10 -8.98
C THR A 52 -15.82 -21.57 -7.73
N GLN A 53 -15.96 -22.41 -6.70
CA GLN A 53 -16.60 -22.00 -5.45
C GLN A 53 -15.68 -21.04 -4.69
N GLY A 54 -16.17 -19.85 -4.37
CA GLY A 54 -15.38 -18.83 -3.67
C GLY A 54 -14.68 -17.84 -4.60
N ALA A 55 -14.98 -17.86 -5.90
CA ALA A 55 -14.50 -16.86 -6.85
C ALA A 55 -14.85 -15.42 -6.41
N VAL A 56 -13.93 -14.50 -6.65
CA VAL A 56 -14.04 -13.09 -6.29
C VAL A 56 -13.77 -12.18 -7.48
N LEU A 57 -14.42 -11.02 -7.47
CA LEU A 57 -14.14 -9.90 -8.35
C LEU A 57 -13.91 -8.66 -7.49
N ASP A 58 -12.67 -8.20 -7.44
CA ASP A 58 -12.27 -7.01 -6.71
C ASP A 58 -12.11 -5.83 -7.68
N LEU A 59 -12.79 -4.72 -7.41
CA LEU A 59 -12.74 -3.50 -8.23
C LEU A 59 -12.03 -2.39 -7.45
N ALA A 60 -11.00 -1.79 -8.03
CA ALA A 60 -10.28 -0.68 -7.41
C ALA A 60 -10.11 0.49 -8.36
N ARG A 61 -10.63 1.65 -7.93
CA ARG A 61 -10.35 2.93 -8.57
C ARG A 61 -8.85 3.21 -8.60
N VAL A 62 -8.35 3.62 -9.76
CA VAL A 62 -6.96 4.08 -9.96
C VAL A 62 -6.91 5.34 -10.83
N ASP A 63 -7.98 6.13 -10.81
CA ASP A 63 -8.09 7.37 -11.58
C ASP A 63 -6.91 8.30 -11.27
N GLY A 64 -6.22 8.76 -12.31
CA GLY A 64 -5.06 9.66 -12.16
C GLY A 64 -3.89 9.04 -11.40
N ALA A 65 -3.78 7.71 -11.35
CA ALA A 65 -2.62 7.04 -10.77
C ALA A 65 -1.33 7.50 -11.46
N GLY A 66 -0.50 8.24 -10.72
CA GLY A 66 0.85 8.55 -11.14
C GLY A 66 1.77 7.35 -10.97
N ARG A 67 3.06 7.55 -11.28
CA ARG A 67 4.10 6.51 -11.21
C ARG A 67 4.08 5.70 -9.90
N ALA A 68 3.93 6.36 -8.74
CA ALA A 68 3.89 5.67 -7.45
C ALA A 68 2.65 4.77 -7.29
N GLY A 69 1.46 5.29 -7.60
CA GLY A 69 0.20 4.55 -7.50
C GLY A 69 0.03 3.44 -8.55
N SER A 70 0.85 3.44 -9.61
CA SER A 70 0.86 2.40 -10.64
C SER A 70 1.99 1.39 -10.49
N SER A 71 2.83 1.47 -9.45
CA SER A 71 4.04 0.63 -9.34
C SER A 71 3.79 -0.80 -8.87
N ALA A 72 2.67 -1.08 -8.20
CA ALA A 72 2.34 -2.42 -7.70
C ALA A 72 0.82 -2.63 -7.55
N VAL A 73 0.38 -3.87 -7.73
CA VAL A 73 -1.01 -4.33 -7.53
C VAL A 73 -1.00 -5.66 -6.78
N VAL A 74 -1.89 -5.85 -5.82
CA VAL A 74 -1.98 -7.12 -5.07
C VAL A 74 -2.60 -8.21 -5.96
N LEU A 75 -1.89 -9.33 -6.11
CA LEU A 75 -2.38 -10.52 -6.82
C LEU A 75 -3.01 -11.55 -5.89
N SER A 76 -2.51 -11.72 -4.67
CA SER A 76 -3.03 -12.70 -3.73
C SER A 76 -2.87 -12.24 -2.29
N ARG A 77 -3.74 -12.79 -1.42
CA ARG A 77 -3.72 -12.65 0.03
C ARG A 77 -3.98 -14.03 0.63
N VAL A 78 -2.94 -14.71 1.09
CA VAL A 78 -3.03 -16.09 1.60
C VAL A 78 -2.14 -16.20 2.84
N ASP A 79 -2.67 -16.77 3.92
CA ASP A 79 -1.94 -17.05 5.18
C ASP A 79 -1.15 -15.85 5.73
N GLY A 80 -1.75 -14.66 5.65
CA GLY A 80 -1.12 -13.42 6.13
C GLY A 80 -0.06 -12.82 5.20
N ASN A 81 0.17 -13.43 4.03
CA ASN A 81 1.11 -12.96 3.03
C ASN A 81 0.43 -12.35 1.81
N LEU A 82 1.19 -11.52 1.10
CA LEU A 82 0.81 -10.83 -0.14
C LEU A 82 1.75 -11.24 -1.25
N ARG A 83 1.23 -11.33 -2.46
CA ARG A 83 2.05 -11.24 -3.67
C ARG A 83 1.60 -10.04 -4.49
N TYR A 84 2.57 -9.32 -5.04
CA TYR A 84 2.31 -8.18 -5.90
C TYR A 84 2.67 -8.51 -7.34
N LEU A 85 1.91 -7.92 -8.27
CA LEU A 85 2.36 -7.64 -9.62
C LEU A 85 3.03 -6.27 -9.62
N LEU A 86 4.29 -6.22 -10.01
CA LEU A 86 5.07 -5.00 -10.14
C LEU A 86 4.95 -4.45 -11.56
N ALA A 87 5.01 -3.13 -11.68
CA ALA A 87 5.02 -2.49 -12.98
C ALA A 87 6.33 -2.78 -13.75
N PRO A 88 6.31 -2.81 -15.10
CA PRO A 88 7.48 -3.17 -15.90
C PRO A 88 8.71 -2.26 -15.74
N TRP A 89 8.54 -1.05 -15.20
CA TRP A 89 9.65 -0.12 -14.95
C TRP A 89 10.33 -0.32 -13.58
N VAL A 90 9.75 -1.13 -12.70
CA VAL A 90 10.34 -1.45 -11.39
C VAL A 90 11.56 -2.33 -11.61
N ARG A 91 12.68 -1.95 -11.01
CA ARG A 91 13.97 -2.65 -11.15
C ARG A 91 14.32 -3.45 -9.91
N GLU A 92 13.95 -2.96 -8.74
CA GLU A 92 14.22 -3.60 -7.46
C GLU A 92 12.98 -3.52 -6.57
N ALA A 93 12.78 -4.57 -5.78
CA ALA A 93 11.79 -4.64 -4.74
C ALA A 93 12.44 -5.15 -3.45
N ASP A 94 12.10 -4.54 -2.32
CA ASP A 94 12.57 -4.98 -1.01
C ASP A 94 11.45 -4.92 0.03
N GLU A 95 11.55 -5.79 1.02
CA GLU A 95 10.80 -5.70 2.26
C GLU A 95 11.56 -4.83 3.28
N ARG A 96 10.83 -4.00 4.01
CA ARG A 96 11.36 -3.21 5.12
C ARG A 96 10.36 -3.14 6.26
N ASP A 97 10.81 -3.32 7.49
CA ASP A 97 10.01 -2.94 8.67
C ASP A 97 10.10 -1.42 8.89
N LEU A 98 8.95 -0.76 8.80
CA LEU A 98 8.85 0.68 8.98
C LEU A 98 9.08 1.10 10.43
N ARG A 99 8.89 0.20 11.41
CA ARG A 99 9.18 0.46 12.83
C ARG A 99 10.67 0.52 13.14
N GLU A 100 11.49 -0.08 12.27
CA GLU A 100 12.94 -0.20 12.46
C GLU A 100 13.66 0.64 11.40
N PRO A 101 13.76 1.97 11.56
CA PRO A 101 14.26 2.90 10.54
C PRO A 101 15.77 2.75 10.28
N GLY A 102 16.51 2.06 11.16
CA GLY A 102 17.90 1.68 10.97
C GLY A 102 18.11 0.31 10.33
N SER A 103 17.07 -0.52 10.24
CA SER A 103 17.18 -1.87 9.66
C SER A 103 17.51 -1.80 8.17
N LYS A 104 18.25 -2.80 7.68
CA LYS A 104 18.48 -2.97 6.24
C LYS A 104 17.20 -3.55 5.60
N ALA A 105 16.88 -3.09 4.39
CA ALA A 105 15.82 -3.71 3.60
C ALA A 105 16.29 -5.09 3.09
N THR A 106 15.36 -6.04 3.03
CA THR A 106 15.60 -7.40 2.54
C THR A 106 15.10 -7.49 1.11
N ALA A 107 15.97 -7.88 0.18
CA ALA A 107 15.59 -8.02 -1.22
C ALA A 107 14.42 -8.99 -1.38
N LEU A 108 13.38 -8.56 -2.08
CA LEU A 108 12.19 -9.33 -2.39
C LEU A 108 12.30 -9.78 -3.85
N ALA A 109 12.54 -11.08 -4.05
CA ALA A 109 12.67 -11.62 -5.39
C ALA A 109 11.34 -11.46 -6.16
N PHE A 110 11.42 -11.26 -7.47
CA PHE A 110 10.25 -11.30 -8.34
C PHE A 110 10.62 -11.90 -9.70
N THR A 111 9.68 -12.64 -10.28
CA THR A 111 9.81 -13.28 -11.59
C THR A 111 8.60 -12.89 -12.41
N ASP A 112 8.81 -12.43 -13.65
CA ASP A 112 7.74 -11.95 -14.54
C ASP A 112 6.85 -10.88 -13.87
N GLY A 113 7.46 -10.04 -13.02
CA GLY A 113 6.80 -9.00 -12.25
C GLY A 113 6.06 -9.48 -10.99
N VAL A 114 5.97 -10.79 -10.73
CA VAL A 114 5.30 -11.34 -9.55
C VAL A 114 6.28 -11.52 -8.40
N THR A 115 6.01 -10.91 -7.25
CA THR A 115 6.89 -11.01 -6.08
C THR A 115 6.83 -12.36 -5.39
N SER A 116 7.90 -12.70 -4.68
CA SER A 116 7.84 -13.63 -3.55
C SER A 116 6.87 -13.11 -2.47
N PRO A 117 6.38 -13.98 -1.58
CA PRO A 117 5.46 -13.57 -0.51
C PRO A 117 6.05 -12.47 0.38
N LEU A 118 5.23 -11.47 0.69
CA LEU A 118 5.53 -10.39 1.64
C LEU A 118 4.54 -10.47 2.81
N ALA A 119 5.02 -10.43 4.05
CA ALA A 119 4.14 -10.46 5.21
C ALA A 119 3.25 -9.21 5.28
N SER A 120 1.93 -9.38 5.22
CA SER A 120 0.98 -8.27 5.31
C SER A 120 0.87 -7.78 6.75
N PRO A 121 1.10 -6.49 7.04
CA PRO A 121 0.67 -5.92 8.32
C PRO A 121 -0.86 -5.84 8.43
N ALA A 122 -1.59 -5.74 7.30
CA ALA A 122 -3.05 -5.62 7.27
C ALA A 122 -3.78 -6.88 7.78
N LEU A 123 -3.16 -8.05 7.64
CA LEU A 123 -3.77 -9.34 7.96
C LEU A 123 -3.31 -9.92 9.31
N ARG A 124 -2.37 -9.28 10.01
CA ARG A 124 -1.83 -9.79 11.27
C ARG A 124 -2.72 -9.41 12.47
N PRO A 125 -3.23 -10.40 13.24
CA PRO A 125 -3.96 -10.13 14.48
C PRO A 125 -2.98 -9.81 15.63
N GLY A 126 -3.47 -9.07 16.64
CA GLY A 126 -2.72 -8.78 17.86
C GLY A 126 -1.94 -7.45 17.85
N PRO A 127 -1.11 -7.20 18.88
CA PRO A 127 -0.34 -5.96 18.99
C PRO A 127 0.67 -5.83 17.85
N CYS A 128 0.83 -4.61 17.33
CA CYS A 128 1.71 -4.32 16.21
C CYS A 128 3.18 -4.32 16.63
N ALA A 129 3.88 -5.43 16.37
CA ALA A 129 5.31 -5.58 16.64
C ALA A 129 6.21 -5.21 15.44
N SER A 130 5.69 -5.34 14.21
CA SER A 130 6.37 -4.99 12.94
C SER A 130 5.35 -4.38 11.98
N TRP A 131 5.79 -3.51 11.07
CA TRP A 131 4.98 -3.01 9.97
C TRP A 131 5.76 -3.05 8.66
N ASN A 132 5.60 -4.15 7.93
CA ASN A 132 6.37 -4.38 6.71
C ASN A 132 5.78 -3.59 5.54
N VAL A 133 6.63 -2.84 4.86
CA VAL A 133 6.33 -2.07 3.66
C VAL A 133 7.12 -2.61 2.48
N LEU A 134 6.57 -2.42 1.29
CA LEU A 134 7.23 -2.74 0.03
C LEU A 134 8.01 -1.50 -0.43
N ARG A 135 9.32 -1.63 -0.52
CA ARG A 135 10.21 -0.64 -1.12
C ARG A 135 10.37 -0.96 -2.59
N LEU A 136 10.12 0.02 -3.46
CA LEU A 136 10.21 -0.13 -4.91
C LEU A 136 11.19 0.90 -5.47
N THR A 137 12.15 0.44 -6.27
CA THR A 137 13.10 1.31 -6.97
C THR A 137 12.88 1.22 -8.47
N ASP A 138 12.82 2.37 -9.13
CA ASP A 138 12.84 2.49 -10.59
C ASP A 138 13.79 3.60 -11.06
N GLY A 139 13.70 3.97 -12.35
CA GLY A 139 14.53 5.02 -12.94
C GLY A 139 14.34 6.43 -12.38
N THR A 140 13.32 6.68 -11.55
CA THR A 140 13.08 8.00 -10.94
C THR A 140 13.36 8.03 -9.44
N GLY A 141 13.73 6.90 -8.84
CA GLY A 141 14.10 6.81 -7.42
C GLY A 141 13.36 5.70 -6.67
N THR A 142 13.44 5.77 -5.34
CA THR A 142 12.90 4.75 -4.43
C THR A 142 11.70 5.28 -3.66
N ARG A 143 10.63 4.49 -3.62
CA ARG A 143 9.39 4.79 -2.89
C ARG A 143 9.01 3.65 -1.95
N LEU A 144 8.26 3.98 -0.91
CA LEU A 144 7.66 2.99 -0.02
C LEU A 144 6.16 2.93 -0.26
N VAL A 145 5.62 1.73 -0.41
CA VAL A 145 4.18 1.49 -0.46
C VAL A 145 3.78 0.51 0.64
N THR A 146 2.61 0.72 1.22
CA THR A 146 2.10 -0.09 2.32
C THR A 146 0.77 -0.73 1.97
N ASP A 147 0.58 -1.94 2.47
CA ASP A 147 -0.70 -2.61 2.40
C ASP A 147 -1.67 -2.04 3.45
N LEU A 148 -2.82 -1.57 2.98
CA LEU A 148 -3.93 -1.09 3.81
C LEU A 148 -5.23 -1.89 3.58
N GLY A 149 -5.11 -3.10 3.00
CA GLY A 149 -6.24 -4.00 2.74
C GLY A 149 -6.94 -3.78 1.39
N GLU A 150 -6.32 -3.01 0.49
CA GLU A 150 -6.88 -2.68 -0.83
C GLU A 150 -6.09 -3.34 -1.97
N LEU A 151 -6.61 -3.28 -3.19
CA LEU A 151 -5.94 -3.88 -4.35
C LEU A 151 -4.65 -3.13 -4.73
N VAL A 152 -4.63 -1.81 -4.53
CA VAL A 152 -3.45 -0.97 -4.77
C VAL A 152 -2.88 -0.54 -3.41
N PRO A 153 -1.57 -0.76 -3.15
CA PRO A 153 -0.96 -0.34 -1.90
C PRO A 153 -0.83 1.20 -1.86
N ALA A 154 -0.88 1.77 -0.65
CA ALA A 154 -0.81 3.21 -0.46
C ALA A 154 0.64 3.70 -0.47
N HIS A 155 0.92 4.78 -1.21
CA HIS A 155 2.24 5.42 -1.24
C HIS A 155 2.52 6.18 0.05
N LEU A 156 3.67 5.92 0.68
CA LEU A 156 4.12 6.62 1.87
C LEU A 156 5.02 7.80 1.50
N THR A 157 4.70 8.95 2.07
CA THR A 157 5.45 10.21 1.92
C THR A 157 5.69 10.85 3.28
N ALA A 158 6.61 11.80 3.34
CA ALA A 158 6.82 12.62 4.52
C ALA A 158 7.11 14.08 4.16
N GLY A 159 6.88 14.98 5.10
CA GLY A 159 7.13 16.41 4.93
C GLY A 159 5.86 17.25 4.90
N ARG A 160 6.02 18.55 5.07
CA ARG A 160 4.89 19.48 5.17
C ARG A 160 4.06 19.45 3.88
N PRO A 161 2.73 19.67 3.97
CA PRO A 161 1.89 19.81 2.78
C PRO A 161 2.48 20.86 1.81
N GLY A 162 2.60 20.50 0.53
CA GLY A 162 3.25 21.32 -0.50
C GLY A 162 4.74 21.02 -0.73
N GLU A 163 5.42 20.37 0.23
CA GLU A 163 6.84 20.00 0.16
C GLU A 163 7.05 18.53 0.52
N THR A 164 6.17 17.67 0.03
CA THR A 164 6.22 16.23 0.29
C THR A 164 7.44 15.59 -0.39
N ARG A 165 8.08 14.66 0.33
CA ARG A 165 9.22 13.87 -0.12
C ARG A 165 8.94 12.38 0.03
N GLU A 166 9.70 11.56 -0.67
CA GLU A 166 9.64 10.11 -0.57
C GLU A 166 9.96 9.62 0.85
N ALA A 167 9.18 8.66 1.36
CA ALA A 167 9.40 8.11 2.70
C ALA A 167 10.64 7.18 2.80
N SER A 168 11.34 6.94 1.69
CA SER A 168 12.52 6.08 1.62
C SER A 168 13.79 6.70 2.21
N GLY A 169 13.83 8.02 2.38
CA GLY A 169 14.99 8.72 2.96
C GLY A 169 15.10 8.53 4.48
N ALA A 170 16.33 8.54 5.00
CA ALA A 170 16.60 8.26 6.43
C ALA A 170 15.82 9.16 7.41
N GLY A 171 15.68 10.45 7.10
CA GLY A 171 14.88 11.37 7.92
C GLY A 171 13.39 11.01 7.93
N ALA A 172 12.82 10.71 6.75
CA ALA A 172 11.42 10.32 6.63
C ALA A 172 11.13 8.96 7.29
N LEU A 173 12.05 8.00 7.20
CA LEU A 173 11.96 6.74 7.92
C LEU A 173 11.90 6.94 9.44
N ARG A 174 12.73 7.84 9.99
CA ARG A 174 12.67 8.20 11.42
C ARG A 174 11.35 8.86 11.79
N THR A 175 10.80 9.75 10.94
CA THR A 175 9.47 10.33 11.15
C THR A 175 8.39 9.26 11.21
N TRP A 176 8.46 8.24 10.35
CA TRP A 176 7.43 7.20 10.28
C TRP A 176 7.53 6.15 11.38
N ALA A 177 8.72 5.85 11.88
CA ALA A 177 8.95 4.70 12.76
C ALA A 177 8.04 4.65 14.01
N PRO A 178 7.84 5.74 14.78
CA PRO A 178 6.95 5.71 15.95
C PRO A 178 5.48 5.50 15.58
N TYR A 179 5.10 5.84 14.35
CA TYR A 179 3.71 5.87 13.89
C TYR A 179 3.39 4.76 12.89
N ALA A 180 4.33 3.88 12.55
CA ALA A 180 4.13 2.83 11.58
C ALA A 180 2.86 1.99 11.87
N CYS A 181 2.61 1.67 13.14
CA CYS A 181 1.43 0.91 13.54
C CYS A 181 0.11 1.70 13.46
N SER A 182 0.14 3.03 13.48
CA SER A 182 -1.07 3.85 13.36
C SER A 182 -1.67 3.77 11.96
N LEU A 183 -0.90 3.32 10.95
CA LEU A 183 -1.39 2.99 9.62
C LEU A 183 -2.55 1.98 9.65
N GLY A 184 -2.68 1.18 10.71
CA GLY A 184 -3.86 0.33 10.94
C GLY A 184 -5.19 1.09 10.92
N ALA A 185 -5.22 2.33 11.41
CA ALA A 185 -6.42 3.17 11.41
C ALA A 185 -6.81 3.69 10.00
N MET A 186 -5.91 3.57 9.03
CA MET A 186 -6.11 4.06 7.66
C MET A 186 -6.68 2.99 6.70
N ARG A 187 -6.89 1.76 7.18
CA ARG A 187 -7.30 0.62 6.33
C ARG A 187 -8.66 0.81 5.65
N SER A 188 -8.78 0.19 4.48
CA SER A 188 -10.03 -0.03 3.75
C SER A 188 -10.85 1.24 3.48
N ALA A 189 -10.21 2.30 3.00
CA ALA A 189 -10.83 3.63 2.84
C ALA A 189 -10.73 4.24 1.42
N GLY A 190 -10.19 3.50 0.47
CA GLY A 190 -9.77 4.03 -0.83
C GLY A 190 -8.43 4.74 -0.79
N VAL A 191 -7.52 4.37 0.10
CA VAL A 191 -6.30 5.17 0.36
C VAL A 191 -5.29 5.01 -0.79
N ARG A 192 -4.92 6.14 -1.39
CA ARG A 192 -3.89 6.18 -2.45
C ARG A 192 -2.51 6.55 -1.91
N SER A 193 -2.46 7.36 -0.85
CA SER A 193 -1.21 7.79 -0.24
C SER A 193 -1.42 8.20 1.21
N VAL A 194 -0.38 8.07 2.03
CA VAL A 194 -0.34 8.58 3.39
C VAL A 194 0.91 9.44 3.57
N ASN A 195 0.74 10.65 4.11
CA ASN A 195 1.83 11.57 4.41
C ASN A 195 1.95 11.78 5.92
N ALA A 196 3.18 11.83 6.44
CA ALA A 196 3.47 12.15 7.84
C ALA A 196 4.37 13.39 7.95
N TRP A 197 4.04 14.31 8.86
CA TRP A 197 4.88 15.48 9.14
C TRP A 197 4.74 16.00 10.55
N ALA A 198 5.85 16.40 11.16
CA ALA A 198 5.85 17.18 12.40
C ALA A 198 5.31 18.59 12.09
N PHE A 199 4.27 18.99 12.82
CA PHE A 199 3.68 20.33 12.72
C PHE A 199 3.95 21.20 13.94
N ALA A 200 4.33 20.59 15.07
CA ALA A 200 4.80 21.31 16.24
C ALA A 200 5.85 20.47 16.99
N GLU A 201 6.88 21.13 17.50
CA GLU A 201 7.94 20.56 18.32
C GLU A 201 8.08 21.43 19.57
N GLN A 202 8.28 20.81 20.74
CA GLN A 202 8.39 21.52 22.01
C GLN A 202 9.44 20.86 22.90
N PRO A 203 10.32 21.63 23.58
CA PRO A 203 11.23 21.06 24.57
C PRO A 203 10.44 20.49 25.75
N LEU A 204 10.89 19.36 26.28
CA LEU A 204 10.29 18.74 27.46
C LEU A 204 10.63 19.55 28.72
N PRO A 205 9.69 19.75 29.67
CA PRO A 205 9.89 20.60 30.84
C PRO A 205 11.04 20.16 31.76
N ASP A 206 11.37 18.87 31.77
CA ASP A 206 12.45 18.27 32.56
C ASP A 206 13.80 18.28 31.84
N GLY A 207 13.88 18.85 30.63
CA GLY A 207 15.10 18.92 29.82
C GLY A 207 15.52 17.58 29.20
N SER A 208 14.67 16.56 29.25
CA SER A 208 14.99 15.21 28.76
C SER A 208 15.02 15.07 27.22
N GLY A 209 14.54 16.07 26.49
CA GLY A 209 14.54 16.08 25.02
C GLY A 209 13.48 17.02 24.43
N GLU A 210 13.07 16.69 23.20
CA GLU A 210 11.99 17.38 22.49
C GLU A 210 10.82 16.42 22.26
N ALA A 211 9.61 16.94 22.37
CA ALA A 211 8.41 16.24 21.97
C ALA A 211 7.90 16.79 20.63
N ALA A 212 7.42 15.89 19.77
CA ALA A 212 6.89 16.23 18.47
C ALA A 212 5.41 15.86 18.35
N TRP A 213 4.63 16.78 17.78
CA TRP A 213 3.29 16.54 17.27
C TRP A 213 3.36 16.29 15.77
N VAL A 214 2.94 15.09 15.36
CA VAL A 214 2.96 14.64 13.97
C VAL A 214 1.54 14.45 13.47
N CYS A 215 1.29 14.99 12.29
CA CYS A 215 0.06 14.74 11.55
C CYS A 215 0.30 13.62 10.54
N THR A 216 -0.56 12.61 10.57
CA THR A 216 -0.61 11.54 9.57
C THR A 216 -1.90 11.71 8.77
N ARG A 217 -1.80 11.99 7.48
CA ARG A 217 -2.95 12.23 6.58
C ARG A 217 -2.99 11.20 5.46
N ALA A 218 -4.06 10.45 5.38
CA ALA A 218 -4.36 9.54 4.29
C ALA A 218 -5.24 10.23 3.24
N GLU A 219 -4.76 10.32 2.02
CA GLU A 219 -5.52 10.75 0.84
C GLU A 219 -6.17 9.55 0.17
N THR A 220 -7.35 9.76 -0.40
CA THR A 220 -8.07 8.70 -1.10
C THR A 220 -8.14 8.96 -2.61
N TRP A 221 -8.41 7.91 -3.37
CA TRP A 221 -8.64 7.98 -4.82
C TRP A 221 -9.81 8.86 -5.22
N ARG A 222 -10.82 9.03 -4.35
CA ARG A 222 -11.98 9.89 -4.62
C ARG A 222 -11.72 11.39 -4.37
N GLY A 223 -10.55 11.76 -3.86
CA GLY A 223 -10.23 13.11 -3.40
C GLY A 223 -10.90 13.53 -2.08
N GLY A 224 -12.09 13.01 -1.77
CA GLY A 224 -12.78 13.21 -0.48
C GLY A 224 -12.48 12.13 0.57
N GLY A 225 -12.84 12.39 1.83
CA GLY A 225 -12.74 11.38 2.89
C GLY A 225 -11.33 11.04 3.33
N ALA A 226 -10.45 12.03 3.32
CA ALA A 226 -9.16 11.93 3.96
C ALA A 226 -9.34 11.51 5.43
N ARG A 227 -8.45 10.66 5.92
CA ARG A 227 -8.35 10.32 7.34
C ARG A 227 -7.13 11.00 7.91
N VAL A 228 -7.27 11.58 9.09
CA VAL A 228 -6.21 12.36 9.74
C VAL A 228 -6.05 11.87 11.17
N LEU A 229 -4.80 11.67 11.59
CA LEU A 229 -4.41 11.46 12.97
C LEU A 229 -3.47 12.59 13.39
N ALA A 230 -3.67 13.12 14.59
CA ALA A 230 -2.67 13.89 15.30
C ALA A 230 -2.05 12.97 16.36
N GLN A 231 -0.74 12.86 16.35
CA GLN A 231 0.01 11.90 17.18
C GLN A 231 1.12 12.63 17.90
N PHE A 232 1.40 12.20 19.13
CA PHE A 232 2.43 12.77 19.98
C PHE A 232 3.53 11.73 20.21
N HIS A 233 4.78 12.15 20.16
CA HIS A 233 5.94 11.32 20.50
C HIS A 233 6.99 12.17 21.22
N THR A 234 7.74 11.53 22.10
CA THR A 234 8.85 12.08 22.91
C THR A 234 10.09 11.25 22.67
#